data_AF-A0A9P8T997-F1
#
_entry.id   AF-A0A9P8T997-F1
#
_cell.length_a   1.000
_cell.length_b   1.000
_cell.length_c   1.000
_cell.angle_alpha   90.00
_cell.angle_beta   90.00
_cell.angle_gamma   90.00
#
_symmetry.space_group_name_H-M   'P 1'
#
loop_
_entity.id
_entity.type
_entity.pdbx_description
1 polymer ?
#
loop_
_entity_poly.entity_id
_entity_poly.type
_entity_poly.pdbx_seq_one_letter_code
_entity_poly.pdbx_strand_id
1 'polypeptide(L)'
;MSSYFALGATGLCGNFFTNIALKSSSVSQVFTLTRREVSVSGEPSKLVATLEKDTEKWPSIIKSLDIPNHSTYYSSFGTTRKAAGSAEAFVKIDEGINVDAFTAAKESGKFDTAVLVSSTGANADSRFLYFATKGRIEDKLKALKFKRTIILRPGPLLGERAQSKGFGESVIRSLGPWVKGTPLAGAFGHPVFAEEVAKVAFFLSQKPIEKENEVIVVSSSEILKIVDENKL
;
A
#
# COMPACT_ATOMS: atom_id res chain seq x y z
N MET A 1 2.86 -21.52 -5.08
CA MET A 1 3.69 -20.33 -4.78
C MET A 1 2.87 -19.10 -5.18
N SER A 2 2.97 -18.01 -4.42
CA SER A 2 2.24 -16.77 -4.66
C SER A 2 3.03 -15.85 -5.61
N SER A 3 2.32 -15.01 -6.36
CA SER A 3 2.91 -13.91 -7.14
C SER A 3 2.25 -12.58 -6.79
N TYR A 4 3.05 -11.51 -6.87
CA TYR A 4 2.66 -10.18 -6.43
C TYR A 4 2.89 -9.15 -7.51
N PHE A 5 1.97 -8.19 -7.64
CA PHE A 5 2.22 -6.94 -8.36
C PHE A 5 2.22 -5.80 -7.35
N ALA A 6 3.34 -5.08 -7.24
CA ALA A 6 3.50 -3.99 -6.28
C ALA A 6 3.58 -2.62 -6.98
N LEU A 7 2.50 -1.85 -6.86
CA LEU A 7 2.45 -0.44 -7.21
C LEU A 7 2.99 0.42 -6.06
N GLY A 8 3.92 1.33 -6.36
CA GLY A 8 4.55 2.18 -5.35
C GLY A 8 5.75 1.53 -4.64
N ALA A 9 6.43 0.57 -5.30
CA ALA A 9 7.61 -0.12 -4.77
C ALA A 9 8.81 0.79 -4.41
N THR A 10 8.86 2.02 -4.95
CA THR A 10 9.89 3.04 -4.57
C THR A 10 9.49 3.90 -3.37
N GLY A 11 8.28 3.73 -2.85
CA GLY A 11 7.79 4.41 -1.65
C GLY A 11 8.18 3.68 -0.37
N LEU A 12 7.95 4.33 0.78
CA LEU A 12 8.37 3.82 2.10
C LEU A 12 7.80 2.41 2.39
N CYS A 13 6.47 2.25 2.43
CA CYS A 13 5.84 0.94 2.66
C CYS A 13 6.09 -0.03 1.50
N GLY A 14 6.03 0.45 0.26
CA GLY A 14 6.16 -0.39 -0.94
C GLY A 14 7.54 -1.02 -1.08
N ASN A 15 8.60 -0.33 -0.64
CA ASN A 15 9.94 -0.90 -0.63
C ASN A 15 10.06 -2.04 0.38
N PHE A 16 9.55 -1.87 1.61
CA PHE A 16 9.51 -2.95 2.60
C PHE A 16 8.71 -4.15 2.08
N PHE A 17 7.50 -3.91 1.55
CA PHE A 17 6.64 -4.98 1.03
C PHE A 17 7.32 -5.77 -0.09
N THR A 18 7.92 -5.06 -1.05
CA THR A 18 8.63 -5.68 -2.17
C THR A 18 9.79 -6.54 -1.67
N ASN A 19 10.58 -6.04 -0.72
CA ASN A 19 11.70 -6.80 -0.17
C ASN A 19 11.26 -8.00 0.68
N ILE A 20 10.18 -7.88 1.46
CA ILE A 20 9.60 -9.01 2.21
C ILE A 20 9.14 -10.10 1.24
N ALA A 21 8.41 -9.73 0.19
CA ALA A 21 7.93 -10.67 -0.81
C ALA A 21 9.09 -11.36 -1.56
N LEU A 22 10.12 -10.61 -1.96
CA LEU A 22 11.29 -11.18 -2.65
C LEU A 22 12.12 -12.13 -1.77
N LYS A 23 12.13 -11.93 -0.45
CA LYS A 23 12.83 -12.82 0.50
C LYS A 23 12.04 -14.08 0.85
N SER A 24 10.74 -14.12 0.57
CA SER A 24 9.91 -15.28 0.91
C SER A 24 10.15 -16.43 -0.08
N SER A 25 10.28 -17.65 0.46
CA SER A 25 10.29 -18.88 -0.34
C SER A 25 8.90 -19.26 -0.86
N SER A 26 7.82 -18.72 -0.27
CA SER A 26 6.45 -18.94 -0.74
C SER A 26 6.12 -18.16 -2.01
N VAL A 27 7.00 -17.23 -2.42
CA VAL A 27 6.79 -16.30 -3.53
C VAL A 27 7.65 -16.69 -4.72
N SER A 28 7.00 -16.85 -5.88
CA SER A 28 7.69 -17.16 -7.14
C SER A 28 8.19 -15.90 -7.84
N GLN A 29 7.35 -14.86 -7.92
CA GLN A 29 7.67 -13.63 -8.65
C GLN A 29 7.04 -12.39 -8.00
N VAL A 30 7.74 -11.27 -8.10
CA VAL A 30 7.25 -9.95 -7.74
C VAL A 30 7.40 -9.02 -8.94
N PHE A 31 6.27 -8.55 -9.44
CA PHE A 31 6.16 -7.58 -10.51
C PHE A 31 6.10 -6.17 -9.92
N THR A 32 6.79 -5.22 -10.52
CA THR A 32 6.69 -3.81 -10.13
C THR A 32 6.47 -2.93 -11.35
N LEU A 33 5.68 -1.87 -11.17
CA LEU A 33 5.51 -0.80 -12.15
C LEU A 33 5.81 0.53 -11.49
N THR A 34 6.88 1.19 -11.95
CA THR A 34 7.41 2.38 -11.28
C THR A 34 7.85 3.44 -12.27
N ARG A 35 7.94 4.69 -11.79
CA ARG A 35 8.46 5.83 -12.55
C ARG A 35 9.98 6.00 -12.44
N ARG A 36 10.60 5.26 -11.52
CA ARG A 36 12.02 5.29 -11.16
C ARG A 36 12.47 3.87 -10.85
N GLU A 37 13.75 3.59 -11.05
CA GLU A 37 14.32 2.28 -10.73
C GLU A 37 14.04 1.87 -9.28
N VAL A 38 13.73 0.59 -9.10
CA VAL A 38 13.49 0.01 -7.79
C VAL A 38 14.80 -0.58 -7.29
N SER A 39 15.30 -0.08 -6.16
CA SER A 39 16.40 -0.72 -5.44
C SER A 39 15.84 -1.74 -4.47
N VAL A 40 16.27 -3.00 -4.62
CA VAL A 40 15.86 -4.14 -3.78
C VAL A 40 17.08 -4.77 -3.12
N SER A 41 16.86 -5.30 -1.91
CA SER A 41 17.84 -6.07 -1.13
C SER A 41 17.47 -7.55 -0.98
N GLY A 42 16.32 -7.96 -1.53
CA GLY A 42 15.89 -9.37 -1.60
C GLY A 42 16.53 -10.12 -2.78
N GLU A 43 15.95 -11.25 -3.17
CA GLU A 43 16.41 -12.05 -4.32
C GLU A 43 16.05 -11.38 -5.65
N PRO A 44 17.00 -10.78 -6.39
CA PRO A 44 16.66 -10.02 -7.60
C PRO A 44 16.13 -10.89 -8.74
N SER A 45 16.41 -12.20 -8.73
CA SER A 45 15.94 -13.15 -9.74
C SER A 45 14.41 -13.34 -9.76
N LYS A 46 13.72 -13.06 -8.65
CA LYS A 46 12.24 -13.09 -8.56
C LYS A 46 11.59 -11.79 -9.03
N LEU A 47 12.37 -10.73 -9.24
CA LEU A 47 11.87 -9.40 -9.57
C LEU A 47 11.66 -9.25 -11.08
N VAL A 48 10.45 -8.85 -11.47
CA VAL A 48 10.13 -8.40 -12.83
C VAL A 48 9.82 -6.90 -12.76
N ALA A 49 10.83 -6.07 -13.03
CA ALA A 49 10.72 -4.62 -12.90
C ALA A 49 10.31 -3.96 -14.22
N THR A 50 9.20 -3.23 -14.21
CA THR A 50 8.73 -2.41 -15.34
C THR A 50 8.88 -0.93 -15.01
N LEU A 51 9.70 -0.23 -15.80
CA LEU A 51 9.94 1.20 -15.67
C LEU A 51 9.16 1.97 -16.73
N GLU A 52 8.15 2.73 -16.30
CA GLU A 52 7.38 3.63 -17.17
C GLU A 52 7.05 4.93 -16.42
N LYS A 53 7.53 6.05 -16.97
CA LYS A 53 7.39 7.38 -16.37
C LYS A 53 5.99 7.95 -16.61
N ASP A 54 5.39 7.60 -17.75
CA ASP A 54 4.07 8.04 -18.13
C ASP A 54 3.00 7.17 -17.46
N THR A 55 2.37 7.70 -16.43
CA THR A 55 1.36 6.98 -15.64
C THR A 55 0.08 6.72 -16.41
N GLU A 56 -0.18 7.43 -17.51
CA GLU A 56 -1.38 7.20 -18.34
C GLU A 56 -1.30 5.85 -19.07
N LYS A 57 -0.10 5.32 -19.28
CA LYS A 57 0.12 3.98 -19.87
C LYS A 57 0.02 2.84 -18.86
N TRP A 58 -0.01 3.14 -17.56
CA TRP A 58 0.02 2.09 -16.54
C TRP A 58 -1.15 1.10 -16.62
N PRO A 59 -2.41 1.53 -16.86
CA PRO A 59 -3.53 0.62 -17.01
C PRO A 59 -3.35 -0.40 -18.15
N SER A 60 -2.84 0.02 -19.31
CA SER A 60 -2.61 -0.91 -20.43
C SER A 60 -1.47 -1.88 -20.14
N ILE A 61 -0.38 -1.41 -19.52
CA ILE A 61 0.75 -2.23 -19.08
C ILE A 61 0.29 -3.29 -18.07
N ILE A 62 -0.48 -2.90 -17.05
CA ILE A 62 -0.99 -3.84 -16.03
C ILE A 62 -1.77 -4.98 -16.68
N LYS A 63 -2.58 -4.67 -17.70
CA LYS A 63 -3.35 -5.69 -18.43
C LYS A 63 -2.46 -6.60 -19.28
N SER A 64 -1.42 -6.06 -19.92
CA SER A 64 -0.56 -6.80 -20.85
C SER A 64 0.53 -7.64 -20.18
N LEU A 65 0.97 -7.29 -18.97
CA LEU A 65 2.02 -8.03 -18.28
C LEU A 65 1.62 -9.50 -18.06
N ASP A 66 2.56 -10.42 -18.30
CA ASP A 66 2.37 -11.85 -18.09
C ASP A 66 2.49 -12.21 -16.61
N ILE A 67 1.45 -11.82 -15.86
CA ILE A 67 1.34 -12.06 -14.42
C ILE A 67 0.57 -13.36 -14.22
N PRO A 68 1.07 -14.31 -13.40
CA PRO A 68 0.36 -15.56 -13.15
C PRO A 68 -1.06 -15.32 -12.61
N ASN A 69 -2.00 -16.21 -12.95
CA ASN A 69 -3.35 -16.17 -12.38
C ASN A 69 -3.31 -16.35 -10.85
N HIS A 70 -4.37 -15.87 -10.18
CA HIS A 70 -4.48 -15.90 -8.72
C HIS A 70 -3.42 -15.08 -7.98
N SER A 71 -2.85 -14.07 -8.65
CA SER A 71 -1.87 -13.14 -8.07
C SER A 71 -2.51 -12.18 -7.06
N THR A 72 -1.65 -11.50 -6.28
CA THR A 72 -2.06 -10.39 -5.40
C THR A 72 -1.61 -9.05 -5.97
N TYR A 73 -2.54 -8.11 -6.12
CA TYR A 73 -2.25 -6.72 -6.42
C TYR A 73 -2.05 -5.95 -5.11
N TYR A 74 -0.92 -5.26 -4.96
CA TYR A 74 -0.61 -4.42 -3.80
C TYR A 74 -0.34 -2.99 -4.27
N SER A 75 -0.96 -2.00 -3.61
CA SER A 75 -0.64 -0.59 -3.80
C SER A 75 -0.35 0.09 -2.47
N SER A 76 0.83 0.70 -2.40
CA SER A 76 1.11 1.80 -1.46
C SER A 76 1.41 3.09 -2.23
N PHE A 77 0.86 3.23 -3.44
CA PHE A 77 1.02 4.42 -4.23
C PHE A 77 0.29 5.58 -3.55
N GLY A 78 1.01 6.66 -3.32
CA GLY A 78 0.39 7.91 -2.94
C GLY A 78 1.29 9.10 -3.17
N THR A 79 0.66 10.26 -3.28
CA THR A 79 1.34 11.55 -3.35
C THR A 79 0.89 12.45 -2.19
N THR A 80 1.52 13.61 -2.06
CA THR A 80 1.09 14.65 -1.12
C THR A 80 0.65 15.88 -1.90
N ARG A 81 -0.21 16.73 -1.34
CA ARG A 81 -0.57 18.01 -1.97
C ARG A 81 0.66 18.85 -2.31
N LYS A 82 1.68 18.85 -1.44
CA LYS A 82 2.96 19.53 -1.69
C LYS A 82 3.68 18.98 -2.91
N ALA A 83 3.75 17.66 -3.05
CA ALA A 83 4.39 17.01 -4.19
C ALA A 83 3.58 17.11 -5.49
N ALA A 84 2.25 17.19 -5.38
CA ALA A 84 1.34 17.34 -6.52
C ALA A 84 1.22 18.80 -7.02
N GLY A 85 1.57 19.79 -6.19
CA GLY A 85 1.53 21.21 -6.54
C GLY A 85 0.17 21.88 -6.32
N SER A 86 -0.94 21.15 -6.44
CA SER A 86 -2.29 21.67 -6.16
C SER A 86 -3.22 20.63 -5.52
N ALA A 87 -4.39 21.07 -5.06
CA ALA A 87 -5.44 20.19 -4.52
C ALA A 87 -6.03 19.29 -5.61
N GLU A 88 -6.29 19.86 -6.79
CA GLU A 88 -6.84 19.18 -7.96
C GLU A 88 -5.84 18.16 -8.50
N ALA A 89 -4.57 18.55 -8.62
CA ALA A 89 -3.50 17.66 -9.02
C ALA A 89 -3.30 16.52 -8.00
N PHE A 90 -3.43 16.81 -6.69
CA PHE A 90 -3.41 15.77 -5.66
C PHE A 90 -4.53 14.75 -5.85
N VAL A 91 -5.77 15.20 -6.06
CA VAL A 91 -6.89 14.29 -6.31
C VAL A 91 -6.66 13.49 -7.59
N LYS A 92 -6.31 14.15 -8.70
CA LYS A 92 -6.07 13.49 -9.98
C LYS A 92 -4.98 12.41 -9.88
N ILE A 93 -3.87 12.70 -9.20
CA ILE A 93 -2.74 11.78 -9.08
C ILE A 93 -3.03 10.69 -8.06
N ASP A 94 -3.43 11.04 -6.84
CA ASP A 94 -3.59 10.06 -5.76
C ASP A 94 -4.79 9.14 -6.00
N GLU A 95 -5.94 9.70 -6.39
CA GLU A 95 -7.15 8.94 -6.67
C GLU A 95 -7.12 8.32 -8.07
N GLY A 96 -6.85 9.12 -9.10
CA GLY A 96 -6.91 8.66 -10.49
C GLY A 96 -5.99 7.48 -10.76
N ILE A 97 -4.69 7.61 -10.44
CA ILE A 97 -3.72 6.53 -10.70
C ILE A 97 -4.08 5.26 -9.93
N ASN A 98 -4.49 5.36 -8.67
CA ASN A 98 -4.90 4.17 -7.90
C ASN A 98 -6.14 3.51 -8.53
N VAL A 99 -7.18 4.29 -8.81
CA VAL A 99 -8.46 3.78 -9.34
C VAL A 99 -8.27 3.15 -10.72
N ASP A 100 -7.54 3.80 -11.61
CA ASP A 100 -7.28 3.29 -12.96
C ASP A 100 -6.46 2.00 -12.90
N ALA A 101 -5.47 1.94 -12.01
CA ALA A 101 -4.62 0.77 -11.86
C ALA A 101 -5.36 -0.42 -11.20
N PHE A 102 -6.21 -0.19 -10.18
CA PHE A 102 -7.06 -1.24 -9.62
C PHE A 102 -8.09 -1.74 -10.62
N THR A 103 -8.67 -0.84 -11.41
CA THR A 103 -9.64 -1.21 -12.46
C THR A 103 -8.96 -2.08 -13.51
N ALA A 104 -7.78 -1.68 -14.00
CA ALA A 104 -6.98 -2.48 -14.93
C ALA A 104 -6.59 -3.85 -14.34
N ALA A 105 -6.22 -3.89 -13.06
CA ALA A 105 -5.94 -5.14 -12.37
C ALA A 105 -7.18 -6.05 -12.34
N LYS A 106 -8.36 -5.53 -12.00
CA LYS A 106 -9.61 -6.30 -12.01
C LYS A 106 -9.96 -6.80 -13.41
N GLU A 107 -9.88 -5.93 -14.41
CA GLU A 107 -10.15 -6.26 -15.82
C GLU A 107 -9.20 -7.33 -16.39
N SER A 108 -7.96 -7.39 -15.90
CA SER A 108 -7.01 -8.41 -16.35
C SER A 108 -7.41 -9.84 -15.99
N GLY A 109 -8.25 -10.02 -14.96
CA GLY A 109 -8.65 -11.33 -14.45
C GLY A 109 -7.56 -12.10 -13.71
N LYS A 110 -6.34 -11.54 -13.56
CA LYS A 110 -5.16 -12.24 -13.02
C LYS A 110 -5.08 -12.20 -11.49
N PHE A 111 -5.82 -11.29 -10.85
CA PHE A 111 -5.67 -11.00 -9.42
C PHE A 111 -6.88 -11.43 -8.60
N ASP A 112 -6.65 -12.28 -7.60
CA ASP A 112 -7.69 -12.69 -6.65
C ASP A 112 -7.78 -11.72 -5.46
N THR A 113 -6.64 -11.18 -5.03
CA THR A 113 -6.54 -10.27 -3.89
C THR A 113 -6.05 -8.89 -4.31
N ALA A 114 -6.70 -7.84 -3.82
CA ALA A 114 -6.22 -6.47 -3.90
C ALA A 114 -5.92 -5.91 -2.50
N VAL A 115 -4.75 -5.30 -2.33
CA VAL A 115 -4.29 -4.69 -1.07
C VAL A 115 -4.02 -3.21 -1.29
N LEU A 116 -4.57 -2.37 -0.42
CA LEU A 116 -4.37 -0.92 -0.42
C LEU A 116 -3.82 -0.43 0.91
N VAL A 117 -2.71 0.29 0.87
CA VAL A 117 -2.26 1.12 2.00
C VAL A 117 -2.94 2.49 1.92
N SER A 118 -3.96 2.67 2.75
CA SER A 118 -4.75 3.90 2.90
C SER A 118 -4.24 4.72 4.10
N SER A 119 -5.13 5.25 4.93
CA SER A 119 -4.79 6.05 6.12
C SER A 119 -5.89 6.01 7.17
N THR A 120 -5.52 6.14 8.44
CA THR A 120 -6.46 6.40 9.54
C THR A 120 -7.27 7.67 9.24
N GLY A 121 -8.59 7.60 9.41
CA GLY A 121 -9.49 8.73 9.13
C GLY A 121 -10.00 8.81 7.69
N ALA A 122 -9.58 7.91 6.79
CA ALA A 122 -10.13 7.80 5.43
C ALA A 122 -11.67 7.68 5.45
N ASN A 123 -12.33 8.65 4.83
CA ASN A 123 -13.78 8.76 4.76
C ASN A 123 -14.13 9.68 3.58
N ALA A 124 -14.90 9.18 2.60
CA ALA A 124 -15.25 9.92 1.39
C ALA A 124 -16.01 11.24 1.67
N ASP A 125 -16.74 11.29 2.79
CA ASP A 125 -17.53 12.45 3.22
C ASP A 125 -16.73 13.43 4.10
N SER A 126 -15.42 13.20 4.27
CA SER A 126 -14.58 14.06 5.11
C SER A 126 -14.46 15.47 4.54
N ARG A 127 -14.50 16.47 5.41
CA ARG A 127 -14.20 17.88 5.06
C ARG A 127 -12.71 18.10 4.76
N PHE A 128 -11.85 17.17 5.14
CA PHE A 128 -10.41 17.22 4.87
C PHE A 128 -10.08 16.48 3.59
N LEU A 129 -9.58 17.21 2.59
CA LEU A 129 -9.30 16.69 1.24
C LEU A 129 -8.53 15.37 1.23
N TYR A 130 -7.49 15.23 2.07
CA TYR A 130 -6.68 14.02 2.14
C TYR A 130 -7.51 12.79 2.54
N PHE A 131 -8.31 12.90 3.61
CA PHE A 131 -9.16 11.81 4.10
C PHE A 131 -10.33 11.53 3.16
N ALA A 132 -10.89 12.56 2.54
CA ALA A 132 -11.90 12.45 1.49
C ALA A 132 -11.38 11.64 0.30
N THR A 133 -10.20 12.00 -0.20
CA THR A 133 -9.55 11.30 -1.32
C THR A 133 -9.24 9.85 -0.98
N LYS A 134 -8.64 9.56 0.18
CA LYS A 134 -8.39 8.17 0.60
C LYS A 134 -9.68 7.36 0.76
N GLY A 135 -10.73 7.94 1.33
CA GLY A 135 -12.03 7.30 1.44
C GLY A 135 -12.65 6.96 0.08
N ARG A 136 -12.61 7.89 -0.88
CA ARG A 136 -13.11 7.62 -2.25
C ARG A 136 -12.34 6.51 -2.96
N ILE A 137 -11.03 6.42 -2.77
CA ILE A 137 -10.23 5.31 -3.31
C ILE A 137 -10.68 3.98 -2.70
N GLU A 138 -10.86 3.93 -1.39
CA GLU A 138 -11.34 2.72 -0.71
C GLU A 138 -12.72 2.29 -1.20
N ASP A 139 -13.66 3.24 -1.36
CA ASP A 139 -15.01 2.95 -1.85
C ASP A 139 -15.00 2.40 -3.28
N LYS A 140 -14.20 3.01 -4.16
CA LYS A 140 -14.01 2.53 -5.54
C LYS A 140 -13.36 1.16 -5.59
N LEU A 141 -12.35 0.90 -4.75
CA LEU A 141 -11.71 -0.41 -4.66
C LEU A 141 -12.69 -1.49 -4.19
N LYS A 142 -13.46 -1.22 -3.13
CA LYS A 142 -14.50 -2.15 -2.64
C LYS A 142 -15.54 -2.45 -3.73
N ALA A 143 -15.91 -1.45 -4.54
CA ALA A 143 -16.87 -1.62 -5.63
C ALA A 143 -16.37 -2.54 -6.76
N LEU A 144 -15.05 -2.71 -6.94
CA LEU A 144 -14.47 -3.61 -7.94
C LEU A 144 -14.62 -5.10 -7.59
N LYS A 145 -14.95 -5.42 -6.33
CA LYS A 145 -15.28 -6.80 -5.90
C LYS A 145 -14.20 -7.81 -6.31
N PHE A 146 -12.95 -7.57 -5.92
CA PHE A 146 -11.94 -8.63 -5.92
C PHE A 146 -12.39 -9.75 -4.98
N LYS A 147 -11.96 -11.00 -5.21
CA LYS A 147 -12.32 -12.12 -4.32
C LYS A 147 -11.96 -11.79 -2.87
N ARG A 148 -10.84 -11.08 -2.69
CA ARG A 148 -10.46 -10.43 -1.44
C ARG A 148 -9.96 -9.00 -1.68
N THR A 149 -10.38 -8.10 -0.80
CA THR A 149 -9.87 -6.73 -0.68
C THR A 149 -9.35 -6.51 0.73
N ILE A 150 -8.08 -6.12 0.88
CA ILE A 150 -7.46 -5.76 2.16
C ILE A 150 -7.14 -4.26 2.13
N ILE A 151 -7.65 -3.50 3.11
CA ILE A 151 -7.41 -2.07 3.25
C ILE A 151 -6.73 -1.84 4.59
N LEU A 152 -5.48 -1.37 4.55
CA LEU A 152 -4.71 -1.00 5.72
C LEU A 152 -4.85 0.50 5.95
N ARG A 153 -5.29 0.90 7.14
CA ARG A 153 -5.45 2.31 7.55
C ARG A 153 -4.42 2.66 8.62
N PRO A 154 -3.12 2.77 8.27
CA PRO A 154 -2.09 3.13 9.23
C PRO A 154 -2.30 4.54 9.78
N GLY A 155 -1.85 4.75 11.01
CA GLY A 155 -1.64 6.06 11.61
C GLY A 155 -0.42 6.76 11.02
N PRO A 156 0.18 7.73 11.72
CA PRO A 156 1.42 8.36 11.29
C PRO A 156 2.52 7.31 11.05
N LEU A 157 3.06 7.28 9.84
CA LEU A 157 4.12 6.34 9.46
C LEU A 157 5.46 6.78 10.04
N LEU A 158 6.09 5.88 10.79
CA LEU A 158 7.47 6.01 11.26
C LEU A 158 8.43 5.36 10.27
N GLY A 159 9.58 5.99 10.05
CA GLY A 159 10.63 5.52 9.14
C GLY A 159 11.24 6.66 8.32
N GLU A 160 12.47 6.48 7.85
CA GLU A 160 13.14 7.48 7.02
C GLU A 160 12.57 7.47 5.60
N ARG A 161 11.83 8.53 5.24
CA ARG A 161 11.77 8.95 3.83
C ARG A 161 13.07 9.68 3.54
N ALA A 162 13.82 9.23 2.54
CA ALA A 162 15.06 9.88 2.11
C ALA A 162 14.94 11.39 1.75
N GLN A 163 13.74 12.00 1.76
CA GLN A 163 13.53 13.39 1.31
C GLN A 163 12.50 14.25 2.10
N SER A 164 12.02 13.87 3.29
CA SER A 164 11.01 14.70 3.98
C SER A 164 11.57 15.55 5.13
N LYS A 165 11.56 16.88 4.95
CA LYS A 165 11.92 17.91 5.96
C LYS A 165 10.68 18.73 6.35
N GLY A 166 9.70 18.12 7.02
CA GLY A 166 8.56 18.84 7.63
C GLY A 166 8.73 19.00 9.15
N PHE A 167 8.43 20.18 9.69
CA PHE A 167 8.63 20.48 11.12
C PHE A 167 7.78 19.61 12.07
N GLY A 168 6.56 19.23 11.67
CA GLY A 168 5.68 18.32 12.42
C GLY A 168 6.09 16.84 12.35
N GLU A 169 6.74 16.41 11.25
CA GLU A 169 7.29 15.06 11.14
C GLU A 169 8.50 14.88 12.06
N SER A 170 9.26 15.94 12.38
CA SER A 170 10.40 15.83 13.29
C SER A 170 9.98 15.48 14.72
N VAL A 171 8.86 16.02 15.20
CA VAL A 171 8.36 15.73 16.57
C VAL A 171 7.78 14.32 16.64
N ILE A 172 6.99 13.91 15.65
CA ILE A 172 6.45 12.55 15.54
C ILE A 172 7.58 11.52 15.33
N ARG A 173 8.62 11.87 14.57
CA ARG A 173 9.80 11.01 14.35
C ARG A 173 10.65 10.86 15.63
N SER A 174 10.83 11.93 16.40
CA SER A 174 11.66 11.90 17.60
C SER A 174 10.94 11.27 18.80
N LEU A 175 9.63 11.51 18.97
CA LEU A 175 8.87 11.04 20.13
C LEU A 175 7.98 9.82 19.83
N GLY A 176 7.60 9.60 18.57
CA GLY A 176 6.73 8.48 18.17
C GLY A 176 7.26 7.10 18.56
N PRO A 177 8.56 6.79 18.38
CA PRO A 177 9.13 5.53 18.84
C PRO A 177 9.03 5.31 20.36
N TRP A 178 9.06 6.39 21.15
CA TRP A 178 8.99 6.33 22.62
C TRP A 178 7.55 6.17 23.13
N VAL A 179 6.57 6.60 22.35
CA VAL A 179 5.14 6.55 22.71
C VAL A 179 4.44 5.31 22.13
N LYS A 180 5.05 4.66 21.14
CA LYS A 180 4.55 3.41 20.55
C LYS A 180 4.39 2.32 21.63
N GLY A 181 3.23 1.65 21.65
CA GLY A 181 2.92 0.58 22.60
C GLY A 181 2.50 1.04 24.00
N THR A 182 2.43 2.36 24.24
CA THR A 182 1.96 2.93 25.52
C THR A 182 0.49 3.37 25.44
N PRO A 183 -0.22 3.58 26.56
CA PRO A 183 -1.58 4.15 26.56
C PRO A 183 -1.66 5.54 25.88
N LEU A 184 -0.54 6.27 25.80
CA LEU A 184 -0.44 7.57 25.14
C LEU A 184 -0.46 7.46 23.60
N ALA A 185 -0.28 6.26 23.02
CA ALA A 185 -0.28 6.07 21.57
C ALA A 185 -1.59 6.53 20.90
N GLY A 186 -2.72 6.43 21.60
CA GLY A 186 -4.01 6.94 21.11
C GLY A 186 -4.01 8.44 20.85
N ALA A 187 -3.33 9.23 21.69
CA ALA A 187 -3.23 10.68 21.53
C ALA A 187 -2.40 11.10 20.30
N PHE A 188 -1.55 10.20 19.79
CA PHE A 188 -0.71 10.44 18.60
C PHE A 188 -1.20 9.68 17.36
N GLY A 189 -2.44 9.18 17.38
CA GLY A 189 -3.04 8.48 16.25
C GLY A 189 -2.41 7.11 15.95
N HIS A 190 -1.85 6.45 16.97
CA HIS A 190 -1.19 5.14 16.89
C HIS A 190 -0.12 5.09 15.78
N PRO A 191 1.06 5.73 15.99
CA PRO A 191 2.13 5.70 15.01
C PRO A 191 2.62 4.27 14.76
N VAL A 192 2.89 3.95 13.50
CA VAL A 192 3.26 2.59 13.04
C VAL A 192 4.46 2.66 12.11
N PHE A 193 5.37 1.69 12.18
CA PHE A 193 6.47 1.65 11.22
C PHE A 193 5.96 1.21 9.85
N ALA A 194 6.52 1.78 8.79
CA ALA A 194 6.15 1.39 7.43
C ALA A 194 6.46 -0.09 7.13
N GLU A 195 7.50 -0.64 7.76
CA GLU A 195 7.82 -2.07 7.70
C GLU A 195 6.71 -2.92 8.29
N GLU A 196 6.13 -2.51 9.42
CA GLU A 196 5.02 -3.22 10.08
C GLU A 196 3.78 -3.27 9.19
N VAL A 197 3.44 -2.14 8.56
CA VAL A 197 2.35 -2.08 7.59
C VAL A 197 2.59 -3.05 6.44
N ALA A 198 3.83 -3.11 5.92
CA ALA A 198 4.20 -4.03 4.85
C ALA A 198 4.16 -5.51 5.29
N LYS A 199 4.63 -5.82 6.50
CA LYS A 199 4.57 -7.16 7.09
C LYS A 199 3.12 -7.63 7.26
N VAL A 200 2.25 -6.77 7.79
CA VAL A 200 0.82 -7.07 7.95
C VAL A 200 0.14 -7.24 6.58
N ALA A 201 0.46 -6.38 5.60
CA ALA A 201 -0.03 -6.54 4.23
C ALA A 201 0.30 -7.92 3.66
N PHE A 202 1.57 -8.32 3.76
CA PHE A 202 2.06 -9.60 3.26
C PHE A 202 1.47 -10.78 4.04
N PHE A 203 1.41 -10.68 5.36
CA PHE A 203 0.84 -11.72 6.22
C PHE A 203 -0.64 -11.99 5.90
N LEU A 204 -1.45 -10.93 5.78
CA LEU A 204 -2.89 -11.06 5.49
C LEU A 204 -3.13 -11.57 4.07
N SER A 205 -2.30 -11.19 3.08
CA SER A 205 -2.43 -11.69 1.72
C SER A 205 -2.07 -13.17 1.56
N GLN A 206 -1.42 -13.79 2.56
CA GLN A 206 -1.11 -15.23 2.56
C GLN A 206 -2.19 -16.10 3.24
N LYS A 207 -3.17 -15.49 3.92
CA LYS A 207 -4.26 -16.24 4.56
C LYS A 207 -5.20 -16.85 3.50
N PRO A 208 -5.88 -17.99 3.76
CA PRO A 208 -6.87 -18.53 2.83
C PRO A 208 -8.06 -17.56 2.67
N ILE A 209 -8.62 -17.45 1.48
CA ILE A 209 -9.84 -16.66 1.21
C ILE A 209 -11.05 -17.42 1.77
N GLU A 210 -11.72 -16.86 2.77
CA GLU A 210 -12.82 -17.53 3.48
C GLU A 210 -14.18 -17.35 2.78
N LYS A 211 -14.38 -16.24 2.07
CA LYS A 211 -15.63 -15.92 1.36
C LYS A 211 -15.36 -15.11 0.09
N GLU A 212 -16.26 -15.24 -0.88
CA GLU A 212 -16.22 -14.43 -2.10
C GLU A 212 -16.48 -12.95 -1.78
N ASN A 213 -15.74 -12.05 -2.43
CA ASN A 213 -15.79 -10.60 -2.21
C ASN A 213 -15.52 -10.18 -0.75
N GLU A 214 -14.60 -10.88 -0.09
CA GLU A 214 -14.19 -10.56 1.27
C GLU A 214 -13.55 -9.17 1.33
N VAL A 215 -13.96 -8.36 2.31
CA VAL A 215 -13.34 -7.06 2.59
C VAL A 215 -12.80 -7.07 4.01
N ILE A 216 -11.51 -6.87 4.15
CA ILE A 216 -10.80 -6.76 5.43
C ILE A 216 -10.28 -5.34 5.54
N VAL A 217 -10.75 -4.59 6.54
CA VAL A 217 -10.25 -3.25 6.85
C VAL A 217 -9.52 -3.31 8.19
N VAL A 218 -8.26 -2.89 8.22
CA VAL A 218 -7.39 -2.99 9.40
C VAL A 218 -6.94 -1.60 9.81
N SER A 219 -7.35 -1.18 11.00
CA SER A 219 -6.94 0.08 11.63
C SER A 219 -5.49 0.05 12.11
N SER A 220 -4.92 1.21 12.43
CA SER A 220 -3.55 1.31 12.93
C SER A 220 -3.30 0.50 14.21
N SER A 221 -4.26 0.49 15.15
CA SER A 221 -4.17 -0.31 16.37
C SER A 221 -4.21 -1.81 16.09
N GLU A 222 -5.00 -2.24 15.10
CA GLU A 222 -5.06 -3.65 14.69
C GLU A 222 -3.78 -4.07 13.97
N ILE A 223 -3.16 -3.19 13.18
CA ILE A 223 -1.83 -3.44 12.58
C ILE A 223 -0.82 -3.77 13.68
N LEU A 224 -0.72 -2.92 14.72
CA LEU A 224 0.18 -3.14 15.86
C LEU A 224 -0.10 -4.47 16.56
N LYS A 225 -1.39 -4.74 16.83
CA LYS A 225 -1.81 -5.99 17.46
C LYS A 225 -1.41 -7.22 16.64
N ILE A 226 -1.63 -7.20 15.32
CA ILE A 226 -1.26 -8.31 14.43
C ILE A 226 0.26 -8.53 14.45
N VAL A 227 1.05 -7.45 14.44
CA VAL A 227 2.51 -7.55 14.55
C VAL A 227 2.92 -8.22 15.86
N ASP A 228 2.39 -7.76 16.99
CA ASP A 228 2.74 -8.28 18.30
C ASP A 228 2.33 -9.76 18.47
N GLU A 229 1.09 -10.11 18.08
CA GLU A 229 0.55 -11.47 18.22
C GLU A 229 1.26 -12.49 17.32
N ASN A 230 1.75 -12.07 16.15
CA ASN A 230 2.36 -12.96 15.16
C ASN A 230 3.89 -12.81 15.09
N LYS A 231 4.48 -11.97 15.95
CA LYS A 231 5.93 -11.71 16.03
C LYS A 231 6.54 -11.31 14.68
N LEU A 232 5.86 -10.40 13.97
CA LEU A 232 6.22 -10.01 12.61
C LEU A 232 7.44 -9.09 12.53
#